data_AF-A0A377A1L9-F1
#
_entry.id   AF-A0A377A1L9-F1
#
_cell.length_a   1.000
_cell.length_b   1.000
_cell.length_c   1.000
_cell.angle_alpha   90.00
_cell.angle_beta   90.00
_cell.angle_gamma   90.00
#
_symmetry.space_group_name_H-M   'P 1'
#
loop_
_entity.id
_entity.type
_entity.pdbx_description
1 polymer ?
#
loop_
_entity_poly.entity_id
_entity_poly.type
_entity_poly.pdbx_seq_one_letter_code
_entity_poly.pdbx_strand_id
1 'polypeptide(L)'
;MRNVKPDILIGVSGQTGLFTEEIIREMHKHCPRPIVMPLSNPTSRVEATPQDIIAWTEGNALVATGSPFNPVVWKDKIYPIAQCNNAFIFPGIGLGVIASGASRITDEMLMSASETLAQYSPLVLNGEGLVLPELKDIQKVSRAIAFAVGKMAQQQGVAVKTSAEALQQAIDDNFWQAEYPRLPPYLHLSLRPVVKATGLFPLPFFRSHPYWVVANKSHLPHLLCRTSSEKEEL
;
A
#
# COMPACT_ATOMS: atom_id res chain seq x y z
N MET A 1 13.76 -22.70 18.03
CA MET A 1 14.97 -22.80 17.18
C MET A 1 15.61 -24.17 17.20
N ARG A 2 16.07 -24.71 18.34
CA ARG A 2 16.80 -26.01 18.40
C ARG A 2 16.05 -27.21 17.82
N ASN A 3 14.74 -27.29 18.03
CA ASN A 3 13.92 -28.42 17.56
C ASN A 3 13.45 -28.23 16.11
N VAL A 4 12.85 -27.07 15.81
CA VAL A 4 12.22 -26.78 14.52
C VAL A 4 13.25 -26.44 13.43
N LYS A 5 14.37 -25.81 13.80
CA LYS A 5 15.43 -25.33 12.89
C LYS A 5 14.86 -24.57 11.68
N PRO A 6 14.08 -23.50 11.89
CA PRO A 6 13.41 -22.82 10.80
C PRO A 6 14.39 -22.02 9.94
N ASP A 7 14.09 -21.92 8.65
CA ASP A 7 14.79 -21.03 7.71
C ASP A 7 14.22 -19.61 7.68
N ILE A 8 12.96 -19.47 8.10
CA ILE A 8 12.20 -18.21 8.10
C ILE A 8 11.63 -17.95 9.50
N LEU A 9 11.85 -16.75 10.01
CA LEU A 9 11.30 -16.29 11.28
C LEU A 9 10.50 -14.99 11.08
N ILE A 10 9.20 -15.02 11.36
CA ILE A 10 8.29 -13.88 11.15
C ILE A 10 7.73 -13.44 12.51
N GLY A 11 7.85 -12.15 12.81
CA GLY A 11 7.37 -11.52 14.02
C GLY A 11 6.21 -10.59 13.71
N VAL A 12 5.05 -10.85 14.29
CA VAL A 12 3.82 -10.05 14.13
C VAL A 12 3.12 -9.81 15.47
N SER A 13 3.90 -9.83 16.56
CA SER A 13 3.39 -9.93 17.93
C SER A 13 3.21 -8.59 18.66
N GLY A 14 3.90 -7.55 18.20
CA GLY A 14 4.05 -6.28 18.92
C GLY A 14 4.95 -6.35 20.15
N GLN A 15 5.58 -7.51 20.43
CA GLN A 15 6.44 -7.70 21.59
C GLN A 15 7.89 -7.32 21.25
N THR A 16 8.32 -6.17 21.77
CA THR A 16 9.69 -5.68 21.59
C THR A 16 10.71 -6.65 22.17
N GLY A 17 11.80 -6.89 21.44
CA GLY A 17 12.94 -7.69 21.90
C GLY A 17 12.69 -9.20 21.95
N LEU A 18 11.58 -9.68 21.37
CA LEU A 18 11.26 -11.11 21.32
C LEU A 18 12.31 -11.92 20.54
N PHE A 19 12.90 -11.34 19.51
CA PHE A 19 13.98 -11.96 18.74
C PHE A 19 15.31 -11.67 19.41
N THR A 20 15.65 -12.47 20.42
CA THR A 20 16.90 -12.33 21.17
C THR A 20 18.11 -12.79 20.35
N GLU A 21 19.31 -12.35 20.76
CA GLU A 21 20.58 -12.80 20.16
C GLU A 21 20.71 -14.33 20.16
N GLU A 22 20.36 -14.98 21.27
CA GLU A 22 20.41 -16.45 21.36
C GLU A 22 19.52 -17.10 20.31
N ILE A 23 18.30 -16.59 20.12
CA ILE A 23 17.34 -17.11 19.13
C ILE A 23 17.89 -16.96 17.72
N ILE A 24 18.37 -15.77 17.35
CA ILE A 24 18.87 -15.48 16.00
C ILE A 24 20.14 -16.26 15.70
N ARG A 25 21.09 -16.31 16.64
CA ARG A 25 22.31 -17.11 16.47
C ARG A 25 22.01 -18.59 16.38
N GLU A 26 21.09 -19.11 17.19
CA GLU A 26 20.70 -20.52 17.13
C GLU A 26 20.04 -20.85 15.80
N MET A 27 19.21 -19.97 15.25
CA MET A 27 18.66 -20.13 13.89
C MET A 27 19.78 -20.15 12.84
N HIS A 28 20.72 -19.22 12.92
CA HIS A 28 21.83 -19.09 11.96
C HIS A 28 22.78 -20.30 11.96
N LYS A 29 22.93 -21.01 13.08
CA LYS A 29 23.70 -22.27 13.13
C LYS A 29 23.18 -23.34 12.17
N HIS A 30 21.87 -23.38 11.94
CA HIS A 30 21.23 -24.40 11.10
C HIS A 30 20.90 -23.89 9.70
N CYS A 31 20.71 -22.57 9.55
CA CYS A 31 20.42 -21.91 8.28
C CYS A 31 21.50 -20.85 7.98
N PRO A 32 22.41 -21.09 7.01
CA PRO A 32 23.49 -20.15 6.67
C PRO A 32 22.99 -18.77 6.22
N ARG A 33 21.79 -18.70 5.64
CA ARG A 33 21.19 -17.45 5.13
C ARG A 33 19.73 -17.34 5.57
N PRO A 34 19.46 -17.09 6.86
CA PRO A 34 18.10 -17.09 7.39
C PRO A 34 17.31 -15.87 6.93
N ILE A 35 15.98 -16.01 6.79
CA ILE A 35 15.07 -14.89 6.57
C ILE A 35 14.46 -14.48 7.90
N VAL A 36 14.65 -13.23 8.32
CA VAL A 36 14.12 -12.71 9.58
C VAL A 36 13.27 -11.47 9.30
N MET A 37 11.98 -11.55 9.65
CA MET A 37 10.99 -10.53 9.34
C MET A 37 10.31 -10.00 10.61
N PRO A 38 10.89 -9.02 11.30
CA PRO A 38 10.21 -8.38 12.42
C PRO A 38 9.24 -7.31 11.89
N LEU A 39 7.97 -7.67 11.78
CA LEU A 39 6.93 -6.89 11.08
C LEU A 39 6.11 -5.98 12.00
N SER A 40 6.34 -6.05 13.30
CA SER A 40 5.59 -5.25 14.27
C SER A 40 5.84 -3.75 14.11
N ASN A 41 4.75 -2.98 14.24
CA ASN A 41 4.73 -1.53 14.10
C ASN A 41 4.25 -0.86 15.39
N PRO A 42 4.71 0.37 15.72
CA PRO A 42 5.78 1.13 15.05
C PRO A 42 7.18 0.56 15.40
N THR A 43 8.27 1.23 14.98
CA THR A 43 9.65 0.78 15.22
C THR A 43 9.97 0.44 16.68
N SER A 44 9.31 1.07 17.66
CA SER A 44 9.48 0.76 19.09
C SER A 44 8.91 -0.60 19.52
N ARG A 45 8.14 -1.25 18.65
CA ARG A 45 7.49 -2.56 18.87
C ARG A 45 8.12 -3.69 18.06
N VAL A 46 9.24 -3.43 17.39
CA VAL A 46 9.93 -4.41 16.55
C VAL A 46 10.51 -5.54 17.40
N GLU A 47 10.37 -6.78 16.94
CA GLU A 47 10.86 -7.96 17.67
C GLU A 47 12.38 -7.95 17.85
N ALA A 48 13.13 -7.42 16.87
CA ALA A 48 14.55 -7.05 16.95
C ALA A 48 14.89 -6.02 15.88
N THR A 49 15.90 -5.19 16.12
CA THR A 49 16.32 -4.22 15.11
C THR A 49 17.06 -4.92 13.96
N PRO A 50 17.00 -4.39 12.73
CA PRO A 50 17.80 -4.91 11.62
C PRO A 50 19.31 -4.89 11.90
N GLN A 51 19.78 -3.88 12.64
CA GLN A 51 21.18 -3.76 13.06
C GLN A 51 21.63 -4.99 13.85
N ASP A 52 20.81 -5.38 14.83
CA ASP A 52 21.10 -6.52 15.70
C ASP A 52 21.08 -7.83 14.91
N ILE A 53 20.03 -8.05 14.11
CA ILE A 53 19.88 -9.27 13.30
C ILE A 53 21.07 -9.44 12.35
N ILE A 54 21.48 -8.38 11.66
CA ILE A 54 22.64 -8.40 10.76
C ILE A 54 23.92 -8.70 11.54
N ALA A 55 24.12 -8.10 12.71
CA ALA A 55 25.30 -8.35 13.53
C ALA A 55 25.35 -9.80 14.06
N TRP A 56 24.23 -10.34 14.52
CA TRP A 56 24.13 -11.67 15.10
C TRP A 56 24.24 -12.80 14.07
N THR A 57 23.94 -12.49 12.80
CA THR A 57 24.07 -13.42 11.66
C THR A 57 25.28 -13.16 10.78
N GLU A 58 26.20 -12.32 11.26
CA GLU A 58 27.44 -11.98 10.55
C GLU A 58 27.20 -11.47 9.11
N GLY A 59 26.12 -10.70 8.93
CA GLY A 59 25.74 -10.13 7.64
C GLY A 59 25.03 -11.09 6.69
N ASN A 60 24.70 -12.31 7.12
CA ASN A 60 24.11 -13.32 6.25
C ASN A 60 22.57 -13.31 6.23
N ALA A 61 21.90 -12.78 7.25
CA ALA A 61 20.43 -12.75 7.25
C ALA A 61 19.84 -11.86 6.15
N LEU A 62 18.73 -12.32 5.57
CA LEU A 62 17.83 -11.47 4.80
C LEU A 62 16.80 -10.86 5.76
N VAL A 63 16.74 -9.53 5.78
CA VAL A 63 15.89 -8.79 6.73
C VAL A 63 14.86 -7.95 5.99
N ALA A 64 13.60 -8.06 6.41
CA ALA A 64 12.52 -7.17 5.98
C ALA A 64 11.63 -6.77 7.16
N THR A 65 11.33 -5.49 7.29
CA THR A 65 10.62 -4.94 8.45
C THR A 65 9.26 -4.37 8.08
N GLY A 66 8.34 -4.29 9.05
CA GLY A 66 7.05 -3.62 8.83
C GLY A 66 7.18 -2.09 8.75
N SER A 67 7.95 -1.53 9.68
CA SER A 67 8.28 -0.11 9.73
C SER A 67 9.54 0.21 8.93
N PRO A 68 9.70 1.43 8.40
CA PRO A 68 10.90 1.83 7.68
C PRO A 68 12.11 1.92 8.62
N PHE A 69 13.26 1.44 8.16
CA PHE A 69 14.56 1.59 8.82
C PHE A 69 15.58 2.16 7.82
N ASN A 70 16.55 2.91 8.34
CA ASN A 70 17.71 3.31 7.54
C ASN A 70 18.54 2.07 7.17
N PRO A 71 19.31 2.12 6.06
CA PRO A 71 20.29 1.08 5.76
C PRO A 71 21.24 0.86 6.94
N VAL A 72 21.57 -0.40 7.19
CA VAL A 72 22.48 -0.82 8.26
C VAL A 72 23.91 -0.84 7.73
N VAL A 73 24.84 -0.27 8.48
CA VAL A 73 26.28 -0.38 8.19
C VAL A 73 26.89 -1.42 9.11
N TRP A 74 27.51 -2.45 8.54
CA TRP A 74 28.18 -3.50 9.30
C TRP A 74 29.44 -3.99 8.56
N LYS A 75 30.60 -3.92 9.24
CA LYS A 75 31.94 -4.23 8.68
C LYS A 75 32.18 -3.60 7.31
N ASP A 76 31.99 -2.28 7.22
CA ASP A 76 32.15 -1.45 6.01
C ASP A 76 31.22 -1.79 4.83
N LYS A 77 30.24 -2.67 5.05
CA LYS A 77 29.19 -2.99 4.07
C LYS A 77 27.86 -2.36 4.47
N ILE A 78 27.15 -1.85 3.47
CA ILE A 78 25.81 -1.28 3.62
C ILE A 78 24.78 -2.35 3.28
N TYR A 79 23.80 -2.54 4.17
CA TYR A 79 22.70 -3.46 4.05
C TYR A 79 21.40 -2.66 3.96
N PRO A 80 20.79 -2.56 2.78
CA PRO A 80 19.48 -1.92 2.65
C PRO A 80 18.43 -2.81 3.32
N ILE A 81 17.46 -2.19 4.00
CA ILE A 81 16.39 -2.89 4.70
C ILE A 81 15.09 -2.73 3.92
N ALA A 82 14.52 -3.84 3.46
CA ALA A 82 13.25 -3.83 2.76
C ALA A 82 12.10 -3.53 3.74
N GLN A 83 11.15 -2.69 3.32
CA GLN A 83 9.92 -2.51 4.05
C GLN A 83 8.83 -3.44 3.49
N CYS A 84 8.36 -4.38 4.30
CA CYS A 84 7.22 -5.23 4.01
C CYS A 84 5.92 -4.49 4.32
N ASN A 85 5.49 -3.64 3.38
CA ASN A 85 4.32 -2.80 3.52
C ASN A 85 3.16 -3.27 2.62
N ASN A 86 1.95 -3.30 3.17
CA ASN A 86 0.73 -3.64 2.43
C ASN A 86 0.44 -2.71 1.24
N ALA A 87 1.07 -1.53 1.19
CA ALA A 87 1.03 -0.61 0.07
C ALA A 87 1.43 -1.27 -1.26
N PHE A 88 2.28 -2.31 -1.25
CA PHE A 88 2.63 -3.05 -2.46
C PHE A 88 1.49 -3.92 -3.01
N ILE A 89 0.53 -4.32 -2.17
CA ILE A 89 -0.47 -5.34 -2.51
C ILE A 89 -1.85 -4.72 -2.71
N PHE A 90 -2.34 -3.93 -1.75
CA PHE A 90 -3.74 -3.47 -1.77
C PHE A 90 -4.14 -2.63 -2.98
N PRO A 91 -3.31 -1.67 -3.46
CA PRO A 91 -3.66 -0.89 -4.65
C PRO A 91 -3.78 -1.77 -5.90
N GLY A 92 -2.89 -2.74 -6.07
CA GLY A 92 -2.91 -3.66 -7.20
C GLY A 92 -4.14 -4.58 -7.18
N ILE A 93 -4.46 -5.17 -6.01
CA ILE A 93 -5.67 -5.99 -5.87
C ILE A 93 -6.92 -5.15 -6.17
N GLY A 94 -7.05 -3.97 -5.55
CA GLY A 94 -8.21 -3.11 -5.73
C GLY A 94 -8.42 -2.72 -7.19
N LEU A 95 -7.35 -2.31 -7.87
CA LEU A 95 -7.39 -1.99 -9.29
C LEU A 95 -7.76 -3.21 -10.15
N GLY A 96 -7.21 -4.39 -9.87
CA GLY A 96 -7.53 -5.63 -10.59
C GLY A 96 -8.98 -6.06 -10.43
N VAL A 97 -9.54 -5.92 -9.22
CA VAL A 97 -10.96 -6.19 -8.94
C VAL A 97 -11.87 -5.25 -9.71
N ILE A 98 -11.57 -3.94 -9.70
CA ILE A 98 -12.35 -2.92 -10.42
C ILE A 98 -12.29 -3.15 -11.93
N ALA A 99 -11.07 -3.29 -12.47
CA ALA A 99 -10.86 -3.42 -13.92
C ALA A 99 -11.44 -4.72 -14.50
N SER A 100 -11.41 -5.82 -13.75
CA SER A 100 -12.00 -7.09 -14.17
C SER A 100 -13.51 -7.20 -13.89
N GLY A 101 -14.07 -6.32 -13.04
CA GLY A 101 -15.44 -6.44 -12.56
C GLY A 101 -15.66 -7.68 -11.69
N ALA A 102 -14.66 -8.06 -10.89
CA ALA A 102 -14.75 -9.24 -10.03
C ALA A 102 -15.83 -9.06 -8.94
N SER A 103 -16.69 -10.06 -8.80
CA SER A 103 -17.81 -10.06 -7.84
C SER A 103 -17.38 -10.33 -6.39
N ARG A 104 -16.22 -10.98 -6.19
CA ARG A 104 -15.60 -11.25 -4.89
C ARG A 104 -14.10 -11.43 -5.05
N ILE A 105 -13.35 -11.25 -3.95
CA ILE A 105 -11.93 -11.56 -3.86
C ILE A 105 -11.79 -13.01 -3.34
N THR A 106 -10.90 -13.78 -3.95
CA THR A 106 -10.60 -15.18 -3.58
C THR A 106 -9.17 -15.31 -3.05
N ASP A 107 -8.87 -16.42 -2.38
CA ASP A 107 -7.53 -16.69 -1.86
C ASP A 107 -6.49 -16.82 -2.99
N GLU A 108 -6.88 -17.39 -4.13
CA GLU A 108 -6.00 -17.52 -5.30
C GLU A 108 -5.70 -16.16 -5.95
N MET A 109 -6.62 -15.20 -5.89
CA MET A 109 -6.34 -13.82 -6.30
C MET A 109 -5.29 -13.18 -5.37
N LEU A 110 -5.38 -13.41 -4.06
CA LEU A 110 -4.38 -12.93 -3.09
C LEU A 110 -3.01 -13.60 -3.33
N MET A 111 -3.00 -14.92 -3.56
CA MET A 111 -1.79 -15.67 -3.89
C MET A 111 -1.15 -15.13 -5.17
N SER A 112 -1.94 -14.90 -6.22
CA SER A 112 -1.46 -14.35 -7.50
C SER A 112 -0.85 -12.96 -7.31
N ALA A 113 -1.42 -12.12 -6.43
CA ALA A 113 -0.83 -10.83 -6.09
C ALA A 113 0.54 -10.99 -5.39
N SER A 114 0.66 -11.90 -4.43
CA SER A 114 1.93 -12.18 -3.73
C SER A 114 3.00 -12.74 -4.65
N GLU A 115 2.66 -13.70 -5.52
CA GLU A 115 3.58 -14.26 -6.51
C GLU A 115 4.05 -13.20 -7.51
N THR A 116 3.14 -12.35 -7.97
CA THR A 116 3.48 -11.24 -8.87
C THR A 116 4.42 -10.26 -8.18
N LEU A 117 4.17 -9.88 -6.92
CA LEU A 117 5.08 -9.02 -6.17
C LEU A 117 6.48 -9.65 -6.04
N ALA A 118 6.56 -10.96 -5.77
CA ALA A 118 7.84 -11.66 -5.64
C ALA A 118 8.69 -11.62 -6.92
N GLN A 119 8.07 -11.65 -8.10
CA GLN A 119 8.76 -11.53 -9.39
C GLN A 119 9.44 -10.17 -9.59
N TYR A 120 9.06 -9.14 -8.82
CA TYR A 120 9.65 -7.81 -8.86
C TYR A 120 10.72 -7.59 -7.78
N SER A 121 11.05 -8.61 -6.99
CA SER A 121 12.15 -8.54 -6.04
C SER A 121 13.50 -8.39 -6.77
N PRO A 122 14.35 -7.42 -6.40
CA PRO A 122 15.72 -7.33 -6.91
C PRO A 122 16.52 -8.63 -6.71
N LEU A 123 16.32 -9.30 -5.56
CA LEU A 123 16.97 -10.58 -5.27
C LEU A 123 16.58 -11.67 -6.28
N VAL A 124 15.32 -11.70 -6.73
CA VAL A 124 14.85 -12.64 -7.75
C VAL A 124 15.35 -12.26 -9.14
N LEU A 125 15.35 -10.97 -9.47
CA LEU A 125 15.74 -10.48 -10.80
C LEU A 125 17.25 -10.54 -11.05
N ASN A 126 18.06 -10.23 -10.04
CA ASN A 126 19.50 -10.03 -10.17
C ASN A 126 20.33 -11.09 -9.41
N GLY A 127 19.70 -11.94 -8.60
CA GLY A 127 20.39 -12.85 -7.68
C GLY A 127 20.92 -12.19 -6.40
N GLU A 128 20.85 -10.86 -6.31
CA GLU A 128 21.29 -10.06 -5.18
C GLU A 128 20.36 -8.85 -4.92
N GLY A 129 20.46 -8.27 -3.73
CA GLY A 129 19.66 -7.10 -3.33
C GLY A 129 18.49 -7.44 -2.41
N LEU A 130 17.48 -6.57 -2.41
CA LEU A 130 16.35 -6.61 -1.50
C LEU A 130 15.35 -7.73 -1.82
N VAL A 131 14.69 -8.25 -0.78
CA VAL A 131 13.60 -9.24 -0.90
C VAL A 131 12.30 -8.65 -1.45
N LEU A 132 12.19 -7.31 -1.50
CA LEU A 132 11.04 -6.59 -2.04
C LEU A 132 11.51 -5.46 -2.97
N PRO A 133 10.68 -5.05 -3.95
CA PRO A 133 10.97 -3.89 -4.79
C PRO A 133 11.06 -2.59 -3.99
N GLU A 134 11.64 -1.56 -4.59
CA GLU A 134 11.65 -0.22 -4.01
C GLU A 134 10.26 0.44 -4.12
N LEU A 135 9.93 1.32 -3.16
CA LEU A 135 8.65 2.04 -3.16
C LEU A 135 8.44 2.93 -4.40
N LYS A 136 9.51 3.39 -5.06
CA LYS A 136 9.40 4.18 -6.30
C LYS A 136 8.75 3.39 -7.44
N ASP A 137 8.86 2.06 -7.42
CA ASP A 137 8.32 1.17 -8.45
C ASP A 137 6.88 0.73 -8.17
N ILE A 138 6.25 1.24 -7.11
CA ILE A 138 4.93 0.79 -6.62
C ILE A 138 3.82 0.89 -7.67
N GLN A 139 3.86 1.90 -8.55
CA GLN A 139 2.84 2.05 -9.61
C GLN A 139 2.97 0.94 -10.66
N LYS A 140 4.21 0.63 -11.08
CA LYS A 140 4.51 -0.45 -12.02
C LYS A 140 4.08 -1.80 -11.44
N VAL A 141 4.44 -2.05 -10.18
CA VAL A 141 4.09 -3.28 -9.46
C VAL A 141 2.57 -3.40 -9.28
N SER A 142 1.89 -2.31 -8.92
CA SER A 142 0.42 -2.30 -8.75
C SER A 142 -0.32 -2.65 -10.04
N ARG A 143 0.14 -2.14 -11.19
CA ARG A 143 -0.45 -2.50 -12.50
C ARG A 143 -0.24 -3.97 -12.84
N ALA A 144 0.95 -4.50 -12.58
CA ALA A 144 1.25 -5.92 -12.80
C ALA A 144 0.38 -6.82 -11.93
N ILE A 145 0.26 -6.50 -10.64
CA ILE A 145 -0.62 -7.20 -9.70
C ILE A 145 -2.07 -7.10 -10.17
N ALA A 146 -2.54 -5.93 -10.58
CA ALA A 146 -3.91 -5.75 -11.06
C ALA A 146 -4.23 -6.66 -12.26
N PHE A 147 -3.29 -6.79 -13.19
CA PHE A 147 -3.43 -7.68 -14.32
C PHE A 147 -3.49 -9.15 -13.89
N ALA A 148 -2.57 -9.59 -13.03
CA ALA A 148 -2.54 -10.96 -12.53
C ALA A 148 -3.81 -11.32 -11.75
N VAL A 149 -4.25 -10.43 -10.85
CA VAL A 149 -5.47 -10.56 -10.05
C VAL A 149 -6.71 -10.61 -10.95
N GLY A 150 -6.83 -9.69 -11.91
CA GLY A 150 -7.95 -9.67 -12.85
C GLY A 150 -8.01 -10.94 -13.70
N LYS A 151 -6.85 -11.43 -14.16
CA LYS A 151 -6.74 -12.71 -14.88
C LYS A 151 -7.18 -13.89 -14.01
N MET A 152 -6.74 -13.95 -12.75
CA MET A 152 -7.14 -14.99 -11.81
C MET A 152 -8.64 -14.95 -11.52
N ALA A 153 -9.22 -13.76 -11.36
CA ALA A 153 -10.66 -13.59 -11.18
C ALA A 153 -11.48 -14.19 -12.34
N GLN A 154 -11.02 -13.97 -13.58
CA GLN A 154 -11.64 -14.55 -14.78
C GLN A 154 -11.47 -16.08 -14.85
N GLN A 155 -10.30 -16.59 -14.44
CA GLN A 155 -10.02 -18.03 -14.39
C GLN A 155 -10.93 -18.74 -13.38
N GLN A 156 -11.17 -18.13 -12.22
CA GLN A 156 -12.04 -18.68 -11.18
C GLN A 156 -13.53 -18.40 -11.39
N GLY A 157 -13.89 -17.75 -12.50
CA GLY A 157 -15.28 -17.47 -12.86
C GLY A 157 -15.97 -16.45 -11.94
N VAL A 158 -15.20 -15.64 -11.22
CA VAL A 158 -15.74 -14.54 -10.38
C VAL A 158 -15.75 -13.20 -11.12
N ALA A 159 -15.20 -13.15 -12.33
CA ALA A 159 -15.24 -12.05 -13.28
C ALA A 159 -15.59 -12.56 -14.69
N VAL A 160 -16.10 -11.69 -15.55
CA VAL A 160 -16.38 -12.02 -16.97
C VAL A 160 -15.06 -12.22 -17.71
N LYS A 161 -14.94 -13.32 -18.47
CA LYS A 161 -13.75 -13.59 -19.30
C LYS A 161 -13.66 -12.57 -20.44
N THR A 162 -12.53 -11.89 -20.52
CA THR A 162 -12.18 -10.95 -21.60
C THR A 162 -10.82 -11.31 -22.19
N SER A 163 -10.41 -10.65 -23.28
CA SER A 163 -9.03 -10.82 -23.78
C SER A 163 -8.03 -10.15 -22.84
N ALA A 164 -6.77 -10.56 -22.93
CA ALA A 164 -5.69 -9.95 -22.14
C ALA A 164 -5.57 -8.44 -22.43
N GLU A 165 -5.71 -8.06 -23.70
CA GLU A 165 -5.64 -6.67 -24.16
C GLU A 165 -6.80 -5.85 -23.59
N ALA A 166 -8.02 -6.41 -23.59
CA ALA A 166 -9.18 -5.75 -23.01
C ALA A 166 -9.04 -5.55 -21.49
N LEU A 167 -8.49 -6.53 -20.77
CA LEU A 167 -8.20 -6.38 -19.35
C LEU A 167 -7.12 -5.33 -19.09
N GLN A 168 -6.05 -5.33 -19.89
CA GLN A 168 -4.99 -4.34 -19.78
C GLN A 168 -5.51 -2.91 -20.02
N GLN A 169 -6.35 -2.72 -21.05
CA GLN A 169 -6.98 -1.44 -21.31
C GLN A 169 -7.89 -1.00 -20.16
N ALA A 170 -8.70 -1.91 -19.60
CA ALA A 170 -9.54 -1.59 -18.45
C ALA A 170 -8.72 -1.19 -17.21
N ILE A 171 -7.55 -1.79 -17.00
CA ILE A 171 -6.63 -1.39 -15.94
C ILE A 171 -6.10 0.02 -16.19
N ASP A 172 -5.71 0.33 -17.42
CA ASP A 172 -5.18 1.64 -17.78
C ASP A 172 -6.23 2.74 -17.66
N ASP A 173 -7.47 2.47 -18.06
CA ASP A 173 -8.60 3.39 -17.97
C ASP A 173 -9.01 3.68 -16.51
N ASN A 174 -8.84 2.70 -15.61
CA ASN A 174 -9.13 2.85 -14.18
C ASN A 174 -7.94 3.38 -13.36
N PHE A 175 -6.75 3.50 -13.97
CA PHE A 175 -5.57 3.99 -13.26
C PHE A 175 -5.56 5.52 -13.21
N TRP A 176 -5.75 6.07 -12.00
CA TRP A 176 -5.73 7.51 -11.79
C TRP A 176 -4.38 8.16 -12.14
N GLN A 177 -4.44 9.29 -12.83
CA GLN A 177 -3.27 10.10 -13.18
C GLN A 177 -3.29 11.40 -12.37
N ALA A 178 -2.12 11.80 -11.87
CA ALA A 178 -1.93 13.03 -11.11
C ALA A 178 -1.89 14.28 -11.99
N GLU A 179 -2.86 14.41 -12.89
CA GLU A 179 -3.02 15.53 -13.81
C GLU A 179 -4.27 16.32 -13.44
N TYR A 180 -4.17 17.65 -13.47
CA TYR A 180 -5.34 18.49 -13.30
C TYR A 180 -6.32 18.25 -14.46
N PRO A 181 -7.58 17.89 -14.19
CA PRO A 181 -8.58 17.79 -15.24
C PRO A 181 -8.72 19.14 -15.93
N ARG A 182 -8.77 19.15 -17.26
CA ARG A 182 -9.18 20.36 -17.98
C ARG A 182 -10.62 20.64 -17.61
N LEU A 183 -10.85 21.74 -16.92
CA LEU A 183 -12.20 22.22 -16.69
C LEU A 183 -12.81 22.60 -18.05
N PRO A 184 -14.07 22.22 -18.31
CA PRO A 184 -14.72 22.64 -19.52
C PRO A 184 -14.81 24.17 -19.60
N PRO A 185 -14.79 24.76 -20.82
CA PRO A 185 -14.76 26.21 -21.00
C PRO A 185 -15.97 26.96 -20.41
N TYR A 186 -17.09 26.27 -20.14
CA TYR A 186 -18.29 26.86 -19.53
C TYR A 186 -18.21 27.06 -18.01
N LEU A 187 -17.12 26.64 -17.36
CA LEU A 187 -16.83 26.99 -15.96
C LEU A 187 -16.01 28.29 -15.81
N HIS A 188 -15.74 29.01 -16.91
CA HIS A 188 -15.43 30.43 -16.81
C HIS A 188 -16.68 31.15 -16.29
N LEU A 189 -16.66 31.50 -15.00
CA LEU A 189 -17.60 32.41 -14.35
C LEU A 189 -17.90 33.58 -15.30
N SER A 190 -19.05 33.51 -15.97
CA SER A 190 -19.61 34.63 -16.70
C SER A 190 -20.01 35.65 -15.66
N LEU A 191 -19.08 36.56 -15.32
CA LEU A 191 -19.40 37.80 -14.63
C LEU A 191 -20.23 38.65 -15.59
N ARG A 192 -21.52 38.32 -15.75
CA ARG A 192 -22.45 39.21 -16.44
C ARG A 192 -22.69 40.41 -15.52
N PRO A 193 -22.53 41.65 -16.00
CA PRO A 193 -22.98 42.80 -15.24
C PRO A 193 -24.48 42.68 -15.02
N VAL A 194 -24.91 42.82 -13.77
CA VAL A 194 -26.34 42.87 -13.43
C VAL A 194 -26.92 44.13 -14.07
N VAL A 195 -27.54 43.98 -15.24
CA VAL A 195 -28.38 45.03 -15.80
C VAL A 195 -29.68 45.03 -14.98
N LYS A 196 -29.94 46.13 -14.26
CA LYS A 196 -31.21 46.36 -13.56
C LYS A 196 -32.35 46.34 -14.59
N ALA A 197 -33.13 45.27 -14.60
CA ALA A 197 -34.42 45.26 -15.29
C ALA A 197 -35.45 45.96 -14.39
N THR A 198 -35.70 47.23 -14.65
CA THR A 198 -36.94 47.91 -14.22
C THR A 198 -38.06 47.45 -15.13
N GLY A 199 -38.99 46.64 -14.60
CA GLY A 199 -40.20 46.24 -15.30
C GLY A 199 -41.17 45.52 -14.36
N LEU A 200 -42.24 46.22 -13.98
CA LEU A 200 -43.38 45.71 -13.21
C LEU A 200 -43.98 44.48 -13.90
N PHE A 201 -44.20 43.37 -13.19
CA PHE A 201 -45.39 42.48 -13.27
C PHE A 201 -45.42 41.56 -12.03
N PRO A 202 -46.61 41.11 -11.56
CA PRO A 202 -46.81 40.62 -10.21
C PRO A 202 -46.51 39.12 -10.06
N LEU A 203 -46.08 38.75 -8.85
CA LEU A 203 -45.86 37.37 -8.42
C LEU A 203 -47.17 36.55 -8.36
N PRO A 204 -47.08 35.24 -8.63
CA PRO A 204 -47.58 34.30 -7.64
C PRO A 204 -46.55 33.25 -7.21
N PHE A 205 -46.86 32.67 -6.06
CA PHE A 205 -46.06 31.90 -5.12
C PHE A 205 -45.89 30.40 -5.53
N PHE A 206 -44.77 29.79 -5.09
CA PHE A 206 -44.40 28.35 -5.05
C PHE A 206 -44.11 27.62 -6.39
N ARG A 207 -43.11 26.75 -6.55
CA ARG A 207 -42.36 25.86 -5.65
C ARG A 207 -40.90 25.70 -6.14
N SER A 208 -40.01 25.57 -5.17
CA SER A 208 -38.58 25.27 -5.21
C SER A 208 -38.19 24.01 -6.00
N HIS A 209 -37.12 24.07 -6.80
CA HIS A 209 -35.99 23.11 -6.79
C HIS A 209 -34.80 23.75 -7.54
N PRO A 210 -33.85 24.39 -6.85
CA PRO A 210 -32.52 24.59 -7.39
C PRO A 210 -31.54 23.64 -6.70
N TYR A 211 -30.81 22.89 -7.52
CA TYR A 211 -29.52 22.36 -7.14
C TYR A 211 -28.66 23.52 -6.63
N TRP A 212 -28.33 23.49 -5.34
CA TRP A 212 -27.20 24.23 -4.78
C TRP A 212 -26.43 23.29 -3.87
N VAL A 213 -25.27 22.87 -4.35
CA VAL A 213 -24.16 22.48 -3.49
C VAL A 213 -23.59 23.77 -2.93
N VAL A 214 -23.85 24.03 -1.64
CA VAL A 214 -23.07 24.98 -0.84
C VAL A 214 -22.58 24.21 0.38
N ALA A 215 -21.28 23.94 0.40
CA ALA A 215 -20.58 23.58 1.62
C ALA A 215 -20.62 24.81 2.55
N ASN A 216 -21.40 24.73 3.64
CA ASN A 216 -21.32 25.69 4.73
C ASN A 216 -20.76 25.01 5.97
N LYS A 217 -19.59 25.51 6.38
CA LYS A 217 -18.81 25.08 7.53
C LYS A 217 -19.34 25.79 8.78
N SER A 218 -20.58 25.52 9.15
CA SER A 218 -21.17 25.95 10.43
C SER A 218 -22.39 25.09 10.70
N HIS A 219 -22.46 24.46 11.88
CA HIS A 219 -23.45 23.46 12.36
C HIS A 219 -23.03 21.98 12.21
N LEU A 220 -22.01 21.58 12.96
CA LEU A 220 -21.83 20.21 13.45
C LEU A 220 -21.94 20.25 14.99
N PRO A 221 -22.93 19.62 15.64
CA PRO A 221 -22.80 19.24 17.03
C PRO A 221 -22.04 17.90 17.12
N HIS A 222 -20.92 17.94 17.85
CA HIS A 222 -20.24 16.83 18.53
C HIS A 222 -20.04 15.49 17.79
N LEU A 223 -18.82 15.29 17.28
CA LEU A 223 -18.11 14.01 17.46
C LEU A 223 -16.59 14.30 17.57
N LEU A 224 -16.12 14.44 18.82
CA LEU A 224 -14.69 14.56 19.14
C LEU A 224 -14.04 13.17 19.00
N CYS A 225 -13.37 12.91 17.88
CA CYS A 225 -12.30 11.93 17.85
C CYS A 225 -11.00 12.68 18.13
N ARG A 226 -10.52 12.61 19.39
CA ARG A 226 -9.21 13.14 19.78
C ARG A 226 -8.12 12.33 19.06
N THR A 227 -7.42 12.95 18.13
CA THR A 227 -6.07 12.56 17.73
C THR A 227 -5.11 13.18 18.74
N SER A 228 -4.53 12.35 19.62
CA SER A 228 -3.44 12.75 20.51
C SER A 228 -2.11 12.65 19.76
N SER A 229 -1.57 13.80 19.35
CA SER A 229 -0.13 13.97 19.18
C SER A 229 0.25 15.37 19.68
N GLU A 230 0.86 15.45 20.85
CA GLU A 230 2.06 16.26 21.15
C GLU A 230 2.39 16.20 22.65
N LYS A 231 3.64 15.82 22.93
CA LYS A 231 4.52 16.23 24.03
C LYS A 231 4.11 15.98 25.49
N GLU A 232 4.91 15.15 26.16
CA GLU A 232 5.29 15.36 27.56
C GLU A 232 6.79 15.01 27.72
N GLU A 233 7.59 16.04 28.01
CA GLU A 233 8.81 15.95 28.82
C GLU A 233 8.38 15.74 30.28
N LEU A 234 8.90 14.68 30.91
CA LEU A 234 9.41 14.60 32.30
C LEU A 234 9.96 13.19 32.55
#